data_AF-A0A2V9GDY6-F1
#
_entry.id   AF-A0A2V9GDY6-F1
#
_cell.length_a   1.000
_cell.length_b   1.000
_cell.length_c   1.000
_cell.angle_alpha   90.00
_cell.angle_beta   90.00
_cell.angle_gamma   90.00
#
_symmetry.space_group_name_H-M   'P 1'
#
loop_
_entity.id
_entity.type
_entity.pdbx_description
1 polymer ?
#
loop_
_entity_poly.entity_id
_entity_poly.type
_entity_poly.pdbx_seq_one_letter_code
_entity_poly.pdbx_strand_id
1 'polypeptide(L)'
;MDFHKIWQEQCEATHTIRERFGVKSALDYLVGEKLLNFAKAADQDPEFAAELPRFQAAVWEIFNPYELSGYVASLKPSARKKLQKLLYVSS
;
A
#
# COMPACT_ATOMS: atom_id res chain seq x y z
N MET A 1 12.75 10.06 15.87
CA MET A 1 11.64 9.87 14.92
C MET A 1 11.57 8.38 14.59
N ASP A 2 10.43 7.75 14.78
CA ASP A 2 10.20 6.35 14.40
C ASP A 2 9.86 6.29 12.90
N PHE A 3 10.88 6.21 12.03
CA PHE A 3 10.69 6.15 10.57
C PHE A 3 9.81 4.96 10.13
N HIS A 4 9.77 3.90 10.94
CA HIS A 4 8.94 2.72 10.73
C HIS A 4 7.43 2.99 10.93
N LYS A 5 7.01 4.13 11.52
CA LYS A 5 5.59 4.52 11.70
C LYS A 5 5.08 5.55 10.70
N ILE A 6 5.91 5.99 9.75
CA ILE A 6 5.56 6.99 8.73
C ILE A 6 4.33 6.59 7.88
N TRP A 7 4.03 5.29 7.83
CA TRP A 7 2.87 4.77 7.11
C TRP A 7 1.54 5.32 7.66
N GLN A 8 1.47 5.69 8.94
CA GLN A 8 0.26 6.28 9.55
C GLN A 8 -0.06 7.64 8.92
N GLU A 9 0.93 8.51 8.81
CA GLU A 9 0.79 9.82 8.15
C GLU A 9 0.47 9.66 6.66
N GLN A 10 1.02 8.63 6.01
CA GLN A 10 0.71 8.31 4.61
C GLN A 10 -0.73 7.83 4.43
N CYS A 11 -1.26 7.07 5.39
CA CYS A 11 -2.68 6.70 5.44
C CYS A 11 -3.57 7.93 5.56
N GLU A 12 -3.28 8.87 6.47
CA GLU A 12 -4.03 10.12 6.60
C GLU A 12 -3.98 10.98 5.33
N ALA A 13 -2.79 11.12 4.73
CA ALA A 13 -2.63 11.79 3.45
C ALA A 13 -3.47 11.13 2.33
N THR A 14 -3.63 9.81 2.39
CA THR A 14 -4.45 9.06 1.43
C THR A 14 -5.91 9.42 1.50
N HIS A 15 -6.47 9.68 2.69
CA HIS A 15 -7.85 10.18 2.81
C HIS A 15 -8.01 11.52 2.08
N THR A 16 -7.08 12.44 2.29
CA THR A 16 -7.08 13.74 1.60
C THR A 16 -6.96 13.60 0.08
N ILE A 17 -6.09 12.69 -0.39
CA ILE A 17 -5.92 12.41 -1.82
C ILE A 17 -7.18 11.78 -2.40
N ARG A 18 -7.82 10.86 -1.67
CA ARG A 18 -9.07 10.20 -2.09
C ARG A 18 -10.18 11.22 -2.27
N GLU A 19 -10.33 12.17 -1.34
CA GLU A 19 -11.35 13.22 -1.42
C GLU A 19 -11.08 14.20 -2.55
N ARG A 20 -9.82 14.60 -2.78
CA ARG A 20 -9.47 15.62 -3.80
C ARG A 20 -9.29 15.07 -5.21
N PHE A 21 -8.74 13.86 -5.34
CA PHE A 21 -8.29 13.29 -6.62
C PHE A 21 -8.91 11.92 -6.92
N GLY A 22 -9.79 11.42 -6.05
CA GLY A 22 -10.48 10.15 -6.22
C GLY A 22 -9.68 8.92 -5.82
N VAL A 23 -10.38 7.79 -5.80
CA VAL A 23 -9.87 6.48 -5.33
C VAL A 23 -8.64 6.01 -6.10
N LYS A 24 -8.62 6.18 -7.42
CA LYS A 24 -7.50 5.71 -8.26
C LYS A 24 -6.18 6.39 -7.87
N SER A 25 -6.22 7.70 -7.65
CA SER A 25 -5.04 8.49 -7.26
C SER A 25 -4.56 8.11 -5.85
N ALA A 26 -5.50 7.84 -4.95
CA ALA A 26 -5.21 7.37 -3.61
C ALA A 26 -4.55 5.98 -3.60
N LEU A 27 -5.04 5.06 -4.44
CA LEU A 27 -4.43 3.72 -4.63
C LEU A 27 -3.04 3.83 -5.24
N ASP A 28 -2.84 4.71 -6.22
CA ASP A 28 -1.53 4.90 -6.84
C ASP A 28 -0.49 5.41 -5.85
N TYR A 29 -0.89 6.37 -5.02
CA TYR A 29 -0.06 6.90 -3.96
C TYR A 29 0.24 5.85 -2.87
N LEU A 30 -0.79 5.30 -2.22
CA LEU A 30 -0.58 4.46 -1.03
C LEU A 30 -0.08 3.07 -1.39
N VAL A 31 -0.66 2.44 -2.42
CA VAL A 31 -0.36 1.06 -2.80
C VAL A 31 0.76 1.01 -3.83
N GLY A 32 0.63 1.80 -4.90
CA GLY A 32 1.57 1.83 -6.02
C GLY A 32 2.95 2.38 -5.65
N GLU A 33 3.02 3.38 -4.76
CA GLU A 33 4.27 4.00 -4.36
C GLU A 33 4.68 3.66 -2.93
N LYS A 34 3.85 3.97 -1.93
CA LYS A 34 4.26 3.87 -0.51
C LYS A 34 4.42 2.44 -0.04
N LEU A 35 3.42 1.58 -0.23
CA LEU A 35 3.46 0.18 0.20
C LEU A 35 4.59 -0.59 -0.50
N LEU A 36 4.80 -0.34 -1.80
CA LEU A 36 5.87 -0.95 -2.57
C LEU A 36 7.27 -0.55 -2.07
N ASN A 37 7.47 0.74 -1.77
CA ASN A 37 8.73 1.22 -1.20
C ASN A 37 8.94 0.71 0.23
N PHE A 38 7.89 0.69 1.05
CA PHE A 38 7.95 0.18 2.42
C PHE A 38 8.28 -1.31 2.45
N ALA A 39 7.65 -2.11 1.60
CA ALA A 39 7.97 -3.53 1.45
C ALA A 39 9.41 -3.78 0.96
N LYS A 40 9.97 -2.86 0.15
CA LYS A 40 11.38 -2.94 -0.24
C LYS A 40 12.31 -2.62 0.94
N ALA A 41 11.97 -1.63 1.76
CA ALA A 41 12.71 -1.31 2.98
C ALA A 41 12.65 -2.46 4.00
N ALA A 42 11.48 -3.08 4.17
CA ALA A 42 11.27 -4.23 5.05
C ALA A 42 12.14 -5.47 4.72
N ASP A 43 12.62 -5.60 3.48
CA ASP A 43 13.54 -6.68 3.09
C ASP A 43 14.95 -6.50 3.69
N GLN A 44 15.34 -5.24 3.94
CA GLN A 44 16.66 -4.87 4.44
C GLN A 44 16.64 -4.44 5.90
N ASP A 45 15.47 -4.05 6.42
CA ASP A 45 15.32 -3.47 7.75
C ASP A 45 14.23 -4.19 8.57
N PRO A 46 14.60 -4.83 9.69
CA PRO A 46 13.67 -5.62 10.50
C PRO A 46 12.62 -4.77 11.23
N GLU A 47 12.88 -3.48 11.47
CA GLU A 47 11.90 -2.58 12.09
C GLU A 47 10.74 -2.32 11.13
N PHE A 48 11.04 -2.13 9.84
CA PHE A 48 10.03 -2.02 8.79
C PHE A 48 9.29 -3.34 8.59
N ALA A 49 9.97 -4.48 8.66
CA ALA A 49 9.32 -5.79 8.56
C ALA A 49 8.28 -6.02 9.67
N ALA A 50 8.54 -5.54 10.89
CA ALA A 50 7.60 -5.62 12.01
C ALA A 50 6.35 -4.73 11.84
N GLU A 51 6.48 -3.63 11.09
CA GLU A 51 5.38 -2.68 10.83
C GLU A 51 4.62 -2.97 9.53
N LEU A 52 5.21 -3.70 8.59
CA LEU A 52 4.59 -4.08 7.32
C LEU A 52 3.19 -4.70 7.45
N PRO A 53 2.93 -5.68 8.35
CA PRO A 53 1.58 -6.25 8.51
C PRO A 53 0.56 -5.23 9.03
N ARG A 54 0.99 -4.26 9.85
CA ARG A 54 0.13 -3.18 10.35
C ARG A 54 -0.24 -2.22 9.22
N PHE A 55 0.73 -1.89 8.38
CA PHE A 55 0.48 -1.05 7.21
C PHE A 55 -0.44 -1.74 6.20
N GLN A 56 -0.24 -3.03 5.94
CA GLN A 56 -1.15 -3.81 5.10
C GLN A 56 -2.58 -3.76 5.64
N ALA A 57 -2.77 -3.99 6.95
CA ALA A 57 -4.10 -3.91 7.57
C ALA A 57 -4.75 -2.53 7.38
N ALA A 58 -3.98 -1.45 7.54
CA ALA A 58 -4.48 -0.09 7.30
C ALA A 58 -4.87 0.16 5.84
N VAL A 59 -4.11 -0.36 4.87
CA VAL A 59 -4.47 -0.30 3.44
C VAL A 59 -5.80 -1.02 3.18
N TRP A 60 -6.00 -2.18 3.82
CA TRP A 60 -7.25 -2.96 3.76
C TRP A 60 -8.43 -2.28 4.46
N GLU A 61 -8.18 -1.40 5.43
CA GLU A 61 -9.23 -0.59 6.07
C GLU A 61 -9.64 0.60 5.20
N ILE A 62 -8.68 1.23 4.52
CA ILE A 62 -8.93 2.40 3.66
C ILE A 62 -9.61 2.01 2.35
N PHE A 63 -9.20 0.88 1.75
CA PHE A 63 -9.65 0.42 0.45
C PHE A 63 -10.35 -0.92 0.52
N ASN A 64 -11.44 -1.05 -0.21
CA ASN A 64 -12.19 -2.29 -0.31
C ASN A 64 -11.39 -3.34 -1.12
N PRO A 65 -11.46 -4.65 -0.80
CA PRO A 65 -10.90 -5.75 -1.59
C PRO A 65 -11.06 -5.63 -3.11
N TYR A 66 -12.23 -5.17 -3.55
CA TYR A 66 -12.55 -5.00 -4.97
C TYR A 66 -11.76 -3.85 -5.60
N GLU A 67 -11.55 -2.74 -4.88
CA GLU A 67 -10.74 -1.61 -5.32
C GLU A 67 -9.27 -2.01 -5.46
N LEU A 68 -8.75 -2.73 -4.45
CA LEU A 68 -7.38 -3.26 -4.47
C LEU A 68 -7.17 -4.25 -5.61
N SER A 69 -8.08 -5.22 -5.76
CA SER A 69 -7.99 -6.23 -6.82
C SER A 69 -8.07 -5.61 -8.21
N GLY A 70 -9.00 -4.66 -8.42
CA GLY A 70 -9.14 -3.94 -9.68
C GLY A 70 -7.92 -3.09 -10.02
N TYR A 71 -7.32 -2.44 -9.01
CA TYR A 71 -6.09 -1.67 -9.18
C TYR A 71 -4.90 -2.57 -9.51
N VAL A 72 -4.69 -3.65 -8.74
CA VAL A 72 -3.63 -4.63 -8.97
C VAL A 72 -3.75 -5.27 -10.36
N ALA A 73 -4.97 -5.54 -10.83
CA ALA A 73 -5.22 -6.03 -12.18
C ALA A 73 -4.88 -5.02 -13.28
N SER A 74 -5.03 -3.71 -13.00
CA SER A 74 -4.73 -2.62 -13.93
C SER A 74 -3.24 -2.28 -14.02
N LEU A 75 -2.41 -2.79 -13.10
CA LEU A 75 -0.98 -2.53 -13.06
C LEU A 75 -0.18 -3.35 -14.07
N LYS A 76 1.01 -2.84 -14.41
CA LYS A 76 2.00 -3.56 -15.22
C LYS A 76 2.37 -4.91 -14.56
N PRO A 77 2.63 -5.97 -15.33
CA PRO A 77 2.85 -7.32 -14.83
C PRO A 77 3.95 -7.43 -13.77
N SER A 78 5.01 -6.63 -13.88
CA SER A 78 6.12 -6.61 -12.92
C SER A 78 5.71 -6.05 -11.54
N ALA A 79 4.90 -4.98 -11.51
CA ALA A 79 4.39 -4.40 -10.27
C ALA A 79 3.26 -5.25 -9.67
N ARG A 80 2.39 -5.78 -10.55
CA ARG A 80 1.28 -6.67 -10.19
C ARG A 80 1.74 -7.87 -9.38
N LYS A 81 2.73 -8.64 -9.85
CA LYS A 81 3.20 -9.84 -9.13
C LYS A 81 3.69 -9.53 -7.71
N LYS A 82 4.38 -8.40 -7.55
CA LYS A 82 4.92 -7.98 -6.25
C LYS A 82 3.78 -7.57 -5.30
N LEU A 83 2.82 -6.79 -5.80
CA LEU A 83 1.66 -6.37 -5.01
C LEU A 83 0.68 -7.51 -4.70
N GLN A 84 0.49 -8.48 -5.60
CA GLN A 84 -0.30 -9.68 -5.33
C GLN A 84 0.27 -10.47 -4.15
N LYS A 85 1.60 -10.64 -4.10
CA LYS A 85 2.28 -11.30 -2.98
C LYS A 85 2.15 -10.51 -1.68
N LEU A 86 2.19 -9.18 -1.75
CA LEU A 86 2.10 -8.30 -0.58
C LEU A 86 0.67 -8.16 -0.06
N LEU A 87 -0.34 -8.11 -0.93
CA LEU A 87 -1.72 -7.92 -0.51
C LEU A 87 -2.47 -9.25 -0.33
N TYR A 88 -1.83 -10.40 -0.56
CA TYR A 88 -2.49 -11.71 -0.56
C TYR A 88 -3.70 -11.77 -1.50
N VAL A 89 -3.68 -10.98 -2.58
CA VAL A 89 -4.76 -10.97 -3.58
C VAL A 89 -4.53 -12.16 -4.51
N SER A 90 -5.42 -13.15 -4.43
CA SER A 90 -5.41 -14.34 -5.28
C SER A 90 -5.37 -13.94 -6.76
N SER A 91 -4.46 -14.55 -7.52
CA SER A 91 -4.37 -14.42 -8.99
C SER A 91 -5.60 -14.96 -9.69
#